data_AF-A0A923Y0B7-F1
#
_entry.id   AF-A0A923Y0B7-F1
#
_cell.length_a   1.000
_cell.length_b   1.000
_cell.length_c   1.000
_cell.angle_alpha   90.00
_cell.angle_beta   90.00
_cell.angle_gamma   90.00
#
_symmetry.space_group_name_H-M   'P 1'
#
loop_
_entity.id
_entity.type
_entity.pdbx_description
1 polymer ?
#
loop_
_entity_poly.entity_id
_entity_poly.type
_entity_poly.pdbx_seq_one_letter_code
_entity_poly.pdbx_strand_id
1 'polypeptide(L)'
;PPNMVLVSLALFLTWFVMDPVFSEVWLKGVQPLTEGKIDIQQAVPLVLAPFRVFLAGRTNPATFAALQALRPGETSAALNAPLSLLIPSFMLSEISRAFEIGFLIYLPFLIIDLVTAAILMSMGMMMVPPAVVSLPFKLAFFVVADGWTLISSALVRSYS
;
A
#
# COMPACT_ATOMS: atom_id res chain seq x y z
N PRO A 1 4.10 17.04 6.25
CA PRO A 1 3.13 17.41 5.20
C PRO A 1 1.71 17.36 5.75
N PRO A 2 0.78 18.22 5.30
CA PRO A 2 -0.63 18.14 5.70
C PRO A 2 -1.25 16.81 5.27
N ASN A 3 -2.15 16.25 6.10
CA ASN A 3 -2.81 14.97 5.80
C ASN A 3 -3.52 14.99 4.44
N MET A 4 -4.13 16.11 4.06
CA MET A 4 -4.83 16.25 2.78
C MET A 4 -3.91 16.08 1.55
N VAL A 5 -2.67 16.56 1.64
CA VAL A 5 -1.68 16.40 0.56
C VAL A 5 -1.28 14.93 0.42
N LEU A 6 -1.09 14.22 1.55
CA LEU A 6 -0.77 12.80 1.56
C LEU A 6 -1.91 11.95 0.98
N VAL A 7 -3.15 12.25 1.36
CA VAL A 7 -4.35 11.57 0.81
C VAL A 7 -4.45 11.80 -0.70
N SER A 8 -4.24 13.03 -1.16
CA SER A 8 -4.29 13.36 -2.59
C SER A 8 -3.22 12.62 -3.38
N LEU A 9 -1.97 12.60 -2.88
CA LEU A 9 -0.88 11.83 -3.48
C LEU A 9 -1.20 10.33 -3.53
N ALA A 10 -1.73 9.78 -2.43
CA ALA A 10 -2.13 8.37 -2.37
C ALA A 10 -3.20 8.05 -3.42
N LEU A 11 -4.22 8.90 -3.60
CA LEU A 11 -5.25 8.72 -4.62
C LEU A 11 -4.69 8.72 -6.05
N PHE A 12 -3.78 9.65 -6.37
CA PHE A 12 -3.15 9.68 -7.69
C PHE A 12 -2.25 8.47 -7.94
N LEU A 13 -1.52 8.01 -6.92
CA LEU A 13 -0.72 6.77 -7.01
C LEU A 13 -1.63 5.54 -7.16
N THR A 14 -2.77 5.49 -6.45
CA THR A 14 -3.77 4.44 -6.63
C THR A 14 -4.29 4.43 -8.06
N TRP A 15 -4.65 5.59 -8.62
CA TRP A 15 -5.07 5.69 -10.02
C TRP A 15 -3.99 5.15 -10.96
N PHE A 16 -2.74 5.59 -10.78
CA PHE A 16 -1.62 5.18 -11.62
C PHE A 16 -1.39 3.66 -11.59
N VAL A 17 -1.43 3.06 -10.40
CA VAL A 17 -1.26 1.60 -10.23
C VAL A 17 -2.45 0.81 -10.76
N MET A 18 -3.67 1.35 -10.61
CA MET A 18 -4.91 0.67 -10.98
C MET A 18 -5.34 0.90 -12.42
N ASP A 19 -4.66 1.77 -13.17
CA ASP A 19 -4.94 2.05 -14.60
C ASP A 19 -5.19 0.79 -15.46
N PRO A 20 -4.36 -0.28 -15.42
CA PRO A 20 -4.64 -1.50 -16.20
C PRO A 20 -5.92 -2.22 -15.76
N VAL A 21 -6.23 -2.22 -14.46
CA VAL A 21 -7.45 -2.84 -13.91
C VAL A 21 -8.68 -2.05 -14.38
N PHE A 22 -8.65 -0.72 -14.26
CA PHE A 22 -9.75 0.14 -14.72
C PHE A 22 -9.96 0.06 -16.23
N SER A 23 -8.88 0.00 -17.01
CA SER A 23 -8.94 -0.16 -18.46
C SER A 23 -9.59 -1.49 -18.85
N GLU A 24 -9.24 -2.58 -18.18
CA GLU A 24 -9.83 -3.89 -18.44
C GLU A 24 -11.32 -3.93 -18.07
N VAL A 25 -11.68 -3.34 -16.92
CA VAL A 25 -13.07 -3.18 -16.48
C VAL A 25 -13.90 -2.39 -17.49
N TRP A 26 -13.34 -1.30 -18.00
CA TRP A 26 -14.00 -0.46 -18.99
C TRP A 26 -14.28 -1.23 -20.28
N LEU A 27 -13.26 -1.84 -20.87
CA LEU A 27 -13.35 -2.52 -22.16
C LEU A 27 -14.22 -3.79 -22.11
N LYS A 28 -14.10 -4.58 -21.04
CA LYS A 28 -14.79 -5.89 -20.95
C LYS A 28 -16.19 -5.80 -20.36
N GLY A 29 -16.44 -4.86 -19.46
CA GLY A 29 -17.68 -4.80 -18.69
C GLY A 29 -18.52 -3.56 -18.96
N VAL A 30 -17.94 -2.38 -18.77
CA VAL A 30 -18.71 -1.12 -18.76
C VAL A 30 -19.12 -0.67 -20.17
N GLN A 31 -18.19 -0.68 -21.13
CA GLN A 31 -18.48 -0.27 -22.49
C GLN A 31 -19.55 -1.16 -23.14
N PRO A 32 -19.46 -2.50 -23.12
CA PRO A 32 -20.51 -3.34 -23.72
C PRO A 32 -21.88 -3.19 -23.04
N LEU A 33 -21.91 -2.93 -21.72
CA LEU A 33 -23.15 -2.67 -20.98
C LEU A 33 -23.81 -1.36 -21.43
N THR A 34 -23.03 -0.27 -21.54
CA THR A 34 -23.54 1.04 -21.97
C THR A 34 -23.97 1.05 -23.45
N GLU A 35 -23.36 0.20 -24.27
CA GLU A 35 -23.74 -0.03 -25.67
C GLU A 35 -24.94 -1.00 -25.81
N GLY A 36 -25.48 -1.55 -24.71
CA GLY A 36 -26.60 -2.48 -24.71
C GLY A 36 -26.28 -3.87 -25.28
N LYS A 37 -25.00 -4.24 -25.40
CA LYS A 37 -24.54 -5.54 -25.92
C LYS A 37 -24.64 -6.67 -24.89
N ILE A 38 -24.59 -6.33 -23.60
CA ILE A 38 -24.73 -7.26 -22.48
C ILE A 38 -25.68 -6.67 -21.45
N ASP A 39 -26.30 -7.52 -20.65
CA ASP A 39 -27.09 -7.08 -19.50
C ASP A 39 -26.22 -6.86 -18.24
N ILE A 40 -26.83 -6.34 -17.18
CA ILE A 40 -26.15 -6.09 -15.91
C ILE A 40 -25.66 -7.42 -15.28
N GLN A 41 -26.41 -8.52 -15.44
CA GLN A 41 -26.07 -9.81 -14.85
C GLN A 41 -24.79 -10.40 -15.47
N GLN A 42 -24.58 -10.16 -16.76
CA GLN A 42 -23.39 -10.52 -17.52
C GLN A 42 -22.24 -9.53 -17.28
N ALA A 43 -22.52 -8.23 -17.12
CA ALA A 43 -21.50 -7.21 -16.93
C ALA A 43 -20.81 -7.30 -15.56
N VAL A 44 -21.57 -7.55 -14.48
CA VAL A 44 -21.03 -7.62 -13.11
C VAL A 44 -19.85 -8.60 -12.96
N PRO A 45 -19.92 -9.88 -13.39
CA PRO A 45 -18.78 -10.78 -13.27
C PRO A 45 -17.58 -10.34 -14.13
N LEU A 46 -17.81 -9.72 -15.29
CA LEU A 46 -16.75 -9.19 -16.16
C LEU A 46 -16.04 -7.99 -15.54
N VAL A 47 -16.79 -7.11 -14.88
CA VAL A 47 -16.25 -5.97 -14.11
C VAL A 47 -15.48 -6.44 -12.88
N LEU A 48 -15.97 -7.47 -12.17
CA LEU A 48 -15.33 -7.94 -10.95
C LEU A 48 -14.08 -8.79 -11.19
N ALA A 49 -13.96 -9.45 -12.34
CA ALA A 49 -12.86 -10.37 -12.62
C ALA A 49 -11.46 -9.69 -12.54
N PRO A 50 -11.21 -8.52 -13.14
CA PRO A 50 -9.92 -7.83 -13.02
C PRO A 50 -9.58 -7.46 -11.57
N PHE A 51 -10.57 -7.02 -10.78
CA PHE A 51 -10.37 -6.75 -9.35
C PHE A 51 -10.03 -8.02 -8.57
N ARG A 52 -10.67 -9.15 -8.86
CA ARG A 52 -10.34 -10.43 -8.21
C ARG A 52 -8.92 -10.85 -8.51
N VAL A 53 -8.48 -10.74 -9.76
CA VAL A 53 -7.08 -11.01 -10.16
C VAL A 53 -6.13 -10.09 -9.40
N PHE A 54 -6.43 -8.80 -9.34
CA PHE A 54 -5.60 -7.82 -8.64
C PHE A 54 -5.46 -8.13 -7.15
N LEU A 55 -6.59 -8.37 -6.46
CA LEU A 55 -6.64 -8.67 -5.03
C LEU A 55 -5.98 -10.01 -4.70
N ALA A 56 -6.32 -11.06 -5.44
CA ALA A 56 -5.78 -12.40 -5.21
C ALA A 56 -4.27 -12.46 -5.44
N GLY A 57 -3.76 -11.75 -6.47
CA GLY A 57 -2.32 -11.69 -6.75
C GLY A 57 -1.48 -10.97 -5.70
N ARG A 58 -2.11 -10.18 -4.82
CA ARG A 58 -1.45 -9.38 -3.77
C ARG A 58 -1.83 -9.81 -2.36
N THR A 59 -2.70 -10.80 -2.23
CA THR A 59 -3.04 -11.37 -0.93
C THR A 59 -1.96 -12.35 -0.51
N ASN A 60 -1.45 -12.21 0.72
CA ASN A 60 -0.51 -13.18 1.28
C ASN A 60 -1.22 -14.54 1.47
N PRO A 61 -0.67 -15.65 0.92
CA PRO A 61 -1.32 -16.96 1.01
C PRO A 61 -1.57 -17.45 2.44
N ALA A 62 -0.67 -17.15 3.37
CA ALA A 62 -0.82 -17.53 4.78
C ALA A 62 -1.93 -16.72 5.46
N THR A 63 -2.01 -15.41 5.18
CA THR A 63 -3.10 -14.55 5.68
C THR A 63 -4.46 -15.00 5.13
N PHE A 64 -4.53 -15.33 3.84
CA PHE A 64 -5.75 -15.87 3.23
C PHE A 64 -6.16 -17.21 3.86
N ALA A 65 -5.22 -18.16 3.98
CA ALA A 65 -5.49 -19.46 4.58
C ALA A 65 -5.95 -19.35 6.04
N ALA A 66 -5.37 -18.43 6.81
CA ALA A 66 -5.78 -18.17 8.18
C ALA A 66 -7.23 -17.67 8.27
N LEU A 67 -7.65 -16.75 7.40
CA LEU A 67 -9.04 -16.28 7.36
C LEU A 67 -10.00 -17.33 6.77
N GLN A 68 -9.54 -18.13 5.81
CA GLN A 68 -10.31 -19.22 5.23
C GLN A 68 -10.63 -20.28 6.28
N ALA A 69 -9.66 -20.64 7.14
CA ALA A 69 -9.85 -21.61 8.22
C ALA A 69 -10.95 -21.20 9.23
N LEU A 70 -11.26 -19.91 9.32
CA LEU A 70 -12.36 -19.40 10.15
C LEU A 70 -13.75 -19.55 9.51
N ARG A 71 -13.82 -20.01 8.24
CA ARG A 71 -15.06 -20.22 7.49
C ARG A 71 -15.30 -21.72 7.27
N PRO A 72 -16.24 -22.35 7.99
CA PRO A 72 -16.56 -23.75 7.80
C PRO A 72 -16.94 -24.07 6.35
N GLY A 73 -16.27 -25.07 5.75
CA GLY A 73 -16.56 -25.57 4.40
C GLY A 73 -16.01 -24.73 3.24
N GLU A 74 -15.29 -23.64 3.51
CA GLU A 74 -14.68 -22.82 2.45
C GLU A 74 -13.32 -23.38 2.04
N THR A 75 -13.19 -23.79 0.78
CA THR A 75 -11.96 -24.38 0.22
C THR A 75 -11.54 -23.71 -1.09
N SER A 76 -12.21 -22.64 -1.49
CA SER A 76 -11.92 -21.93 -2.74
C SER A 76 -10.51 -21.35 -2.73
N ALA A 77 -9.83 -21.45 -3.86
CA ALA A 77 -8.62 -20.67 -4.09
C ALA A 77 -8.96 -19.16 -4.06
N ALA A 78 -7.99 -18.32 -3.67
CA ALA A 78 -8.19 -16.87 -3.49
C ALA A 78 -8.88 -16.18 -4.68
N LEU A 79 -8.56 -16.58 -5.92
CA LEU A 79 -9.16 -16.03 -7.14
C LEU A 79 -10.69 -16.26 -7.23
N ASN A 80 -11.17 -17.38 -6.70
CA ASN A 80 -12.57 -17.81 -6.77
C ASN A 80 -13.31 -17.64 -5.44
N ALA A 81 -12.60 -17.21 -4.39
CA ALA A 81 -13.17 -17.03 -3.07
C ALA A 81 -14.23 -15.92 -3.05
N PRO A 82 -15.20 -16.00 -2.12
CA PRO A 82 -16.14 -14.91 -1.90
C PRO A 82 -15.40 -13.59 -1.61
N LEU A 83 -15.88 -12.48 -2.15
CA LEU A 83 -15.27 -11.16 -1.90
C LEU A 83 -15.22 -10.80 -0.42
N SER A 84 -16.18 -11.30 0.37
CA SER A 84 -16.20 -11.14 1.82
C SER A 84 -15.06 -11.85 2.55
N LEU A 85 -14.34 -12.78 1.90
CA LEU A 85 -13.11 -13.39 2.39
C LEU A 85 -11.87 -12.75 1.74
N LEU A 86 -11.92 -12.54 0.42
CA LEU A 86 -10.79 -12.03 -0.35
C LEU A 86 -10.41 -10.58 0.05
N ILE A 87 -11.39 -9.70 0.20
CA ILE A 87 -11.14 -8.28 0.51
C ILE A 87 -10.47 -8.11 1.89
N PRO A 88 -10.98 -8.70 3.00
CA PRO A 88 -10.29 -8.61 4.28
C PRO A 88 -8.89 -9.24 4.26
N SER A 89 -8.71 -10.35 3.54
CA SER A 89 -7.40 -11.01 3.40
C SER A 89 -6.38 -10.11 2.71
N PHE A 90 -6.79 -9.47 1.61
CA PHE A 90 -5.98 -8.48 0.90
C PHE A 90 -5.63 -7.31 1.82
N MET A 91 -6.62 -6.72 2.50
CA MET A 91 -6.39 -5.58 3.39
C MET A 91 -5.39 -5.88 4.51
N LEU A 92 -5.48 -7.04 5.16
CA LEU A 92 -4.53 -7.43 6.20
C LEU A 92 -3.13 -7.67 5.64
N SER A 93 -3.04 -8.24 4.44
CA SER A 93 -1.77 -8.46 3.74
C SER A 93 -1.09 -7.11 3.43
N GLU A 94 -1.85 -6.15 2.91
CA GLU A 94 -1.37 -4.82 2.57
C GLU A 94 -1.01 -3.99 3.81
N ILE A 95 -1.78 -4.08 4.90
CA ILE A 95 -1.43 -3.43 6.18
C ILE A 95 -0.10 -3.97 6.69
N SER A 96 0.08 -5.29 6.69
CA SER A 96 1.33 -5.91 7.16
C SER A 96 2.52 -5.44 6.32
N ARG A 97 2.37 -5.43 4.99
CA ARG A 97 3.40 -4.94 4.07
C ARG A 97 3.68 -3.44 4.25
N ALA A 98 2.64 -2.63 4.49
CA ALA A 98 2.80 -1.20 4.76
C ALA A 98 3.59 -0.95 6.06
N PHE A 99 3.39 -1.78 7.10
CA PHE A 99 4.19 -1.73 8.32
C PHE A 99 5.65 -2.09 8.08
N GLU A 100 5.94 -3.13 7.30
CA GLU A 100 7.30 -3.51 6.94
C GLU A 100 8.01 -2.39 6.17
N ILE A 101 7.35 -1.82 5.15
CA ILE A 101 7.88 -0.68 4.38
C ILE A 101 8.10 0.53 5.29
N GLY A 102 7.13 0.86 6.14
CA GLY A 102 7.23 1.95 7.10
C GLY A 102 8.40 1.77 8.06
N PHE A 103 8.63 0.55 8.54
CA PHE A 103 9.77 0.21 9.39
C PHE A 103 11.11 0.41 8.66
N LEU A 104 11.23 -0.11 7.44
CA LEU A 104 12.45 0.03 6.63
C LEU A 104 12.77 1.50 6.32
N ILE A 105 11.75 2.32 5.99
CA ILE A 105 11.91 3.76 5.76
C ILE A 105 12.33 4.47 7.05
N TYR A 106 11.86 4.01 8.22
CA TYR A 106 12.13 4.64 9.51
C TYR A 106 13.56 4.40 10.01
N LEU A 107 14.17 3.25 9.70
CA LEU A 107 15.52 2.87 10.16
C LEU A 107 16.62 3.94 9.98
N PRO A 108 16.83 4.55 8.80
CA PRO A 108 17.86 5.58 8.64
C PRO A 108 17.62 6.80 9.54
N PHE A 109 16.37 7.18 9.78
CA PHE A 109 16.04 8.30 10.67
C PHE A 109 16.28 7.96 12.14
N LEU A 110 16.03 6.71 12.53
CA LEU A 110 16.36 6.21 13.87
C LEU A 110 17.88 6.29 14.13
N ILE A 111 18.70 5.95 13.14
CA ILE A 111 20.16 6.06 13.25
C ILE A 111 20.57 7.53 13.46
N ILE A 112 19.99 8.47 12.70
CA ILE A 112 20.24 9.91 12.88
C ILE A 112 19.88 10.35 14.30
N ASP A 113 18.74 9.90 14.84
CA ASP A 113 18.34 10.23 16.21
C ASP A 113 19.33 9.71 17.25
N LEU A 114 19.72 8.43 17.14
CA LEU A 114 20.63 7.80 18.09
C LEU A 114 22.01 8.46 18.09
N VAL A 115 22.54 8.76 16.89
CA VAL A 115 23.83 9.46 16.74
C VAL A 115 23.76 10.87 17.29
N THR A 116 22.69 11.61 16.98
CA THR A 116 22.51 12.99 17.48
C THR A 116 22.43 13.01 19.02
N ALA A 117 21.68 12.08 19.61
CA ALA A 117 21.57 11.94 21.05
C ALA A 117 22.93 11.63 21.71
N ALA A 118 23.69 10.68 21.15
CA ALA A 118 25.01 10.32 21.66
C ALA A 118 25.98 11.51 21.64
N ILE A 119 25.98 12.31 20.57
CA ILE A 119 26.84 13.51 20.44
C ILE A 119 26.44 14.58 21.47
N LEU A 120 25.14 14.87 21.62
CA LEU A 120 24.67 15.86 22.59
C LEU A 120 25.01 15.48 24.03
N MET A 121 24.84 14.20 24.37
CA MET A 121 25.23 13.66 25.67
C MET A 121 26.74 13.79 25.89
N SER A 122 27.56 13.53 24.87
CA SER A 122 29.02 13.71 24.94
C SER A 122 29.45 15.15 25.15
N MET A 123 28.66 16.14 24.73
CA MET A 123 28.94 17.57 24.94
C MET A 123 28.39 18.11 26.28
N GLY A 124 27.78 17.25 27.10
CA GLY A 124 27.17 17.65 28.37
C GLY A 124 25.84 18.41 28.23
N MET A 125 25.26 18.49 27.03
CA MET A 125 24.01 19.21 26.77
C MET A 125 22.78 18.35 27.05
N MET A 126 22.60 17.95 28.32
CA MET A 126 21.50 17.08 28.74
C MET A 126 20.11 17.72 28.61
N MET A 127 20.05 19.06 28.59
CA MET A 127 18.78 19.82 28.59
C MET A 127 18.25 20.13 27.19
N VAL A 128 19.05 19.86 26.15
CA VAL A 128 18.63 20.09 24.76
C VAL A 128 17.96 18.82 24.23
N PRO A 129 16.68 18.86 23.83
CA PRO A 129 16.00 17.67 23.31
C PRO A 129 16.67 17.21 22.00
N PRO A 130 17.21 15.97 21.93
CA PRO A 130 17.89 15.49 20.73
C PRO A 130 17.03 15.51 19.47
N ALA A 131 15.72 15.32 19.62
CA ALA A 131 14.76 15.33 18.52
C ALA A 131 14.67 16.69 17.79
N VAL A 132 14.87 17.81 18.50
CA VAL A 132 14.86 19.15 17.89
C VAL A 132 16.12 19.36 17.06
N VAL A 133 17.25 18.86 17.56
CA VAL A 133 18.55 18.97 16.89
C VAL A 133 18.65 18.01 15.71
N SER A 134 18.06 16.82 15.79
CA SER A 134 18.11 15.82 14.71
C SER A 134 17.21 16.16 13.53
N LEU A 135 16.13 16.93 13.74
CA LEU A 135 15.16 17.31 12.71
C LEU A 135 15.79 17.91 11.43
N PRO A 136 16.64 18.94 11.47
CA PRO A 136 17.27 19.49 10.26
C PRO A 136 18.13 18.46 9.52
N PHE A 137 18.83 17.56 10.24
CA PHE A 137 19.63 16.51 9.61
C PHE A 137 18.75 15.48 8.90
N LYS A 138 17.62 15.10 9.48
CA LYS A 138 16.65 14.20 8.83
C LYS A 138 16.10 14.82 7.56
N LEU A 139 15.72 16.10 7.60
CA LEU A 139 15.21 16.81 6.43
C LEU A 139 16.29 16.92 5.34
N ALA A 140 17.52 17.27 5.71
CA ALA A 140 18.64 17.34 4.77
C ALA A 140 18.91 15.97 4.12
N PHE A 141 19.00 14.91 4.94
CA PHE A 141 19.18 13.54 4.45
C PHE A 141 18.06 13.14 3.48
N PHE A 142 16.80 13.40 3.84
CA PHE A 142 15.66 13.05 3.02
C PHE A 142 15.62 13.78 1.68
N VAL A 143 16.00 15.06 1.65
CA VAL A 143 16.07 15.86 0.42
C VAL A 143 17.26 15.43 -0.45
N VAL A 144 18.43 15.21 0.16
CA VAL A 144 19.65 14.77 -0.55
C VAL A 144 19.46 13.39 -1.19
N ALA A 145 18.72 12.51 -0.52
CA ALA A 145 18.38 11.19 -1.04
C ALA A 145 17.26 11.21 -2.11
N ASP A 146 16.68 12.36 -2.43
CA ASP A 146 15.46 12.46 -3.26
C ASP A 146 14.33 11.53 -2.75
N GLY A 147 14.08 11.61 -1.45
CA GLY A 147 13.26 10.64 -0.72
C GLY A 147 11.83 10.50 -1.23
N TRP A 148 11.21 11.57 -1.73
CA TRP A 148 9.85 11.52 -2.30
C TRP A 148 9.79 10.68 -3.59
N THR A 149 10.77 10.83 -4.47
CA THR A 149 10.86 10.05 -5.71
C THR A 149 11.19 8.58 -5.39
N LEU A 150 12.10 8.33 -4.45
CA LEU A 150 12.43 6.97 -4.01
C LEU A 150 11.22 6.25 -3.42
N ILE A 151 10.49 6.88 -2.50
CA ILE A 151 9.33 6.26 -1.84
C ILE A 151 8.20 6.02 -2.86
N SER A 152 7.85 7.02 -3.66
CA SER A 152 6.75 6.89 -4.62
C SER A 152 7.04 5.81 -5.67
N SER A 153 8.25 5.79 -6.22
CA SER A 153 8.65 4.79 -7.21
C SER A 153 8.79 3.37 -6.62
N ALA A 154 9.26 3.24 -5.37
CA ALA A 154 9.29 1.95 -4.67
C ALA A 154 7.88 1.41 -4.41
N LEU A 155 6.95 2.28 -4.00
CA LEU A 155 5.54 1.90 -3.80
C LEU A 155 4.91 1.42 -5.11
N VAL A 156 5.03 2.18 -6.20
CA VAL A 156 4.48 1.76 -7.52
C VAL A 156 5.05 0.42 -7.95
N ARG A 157 6.37 0.24 -7.86
CA ARG A 157 7.04 -1.04 -8.19
C ARG A 157 6.59 -2.19 -7.31
N SER A 158 6.20 -1.93 -6.06
CA SER A 158 5.74 -2.97 -5.14
C SER A 158 4.38 -3.58 -5.54
N TYR A 159 3.60 -2.84 -6.35
CA TYR A 159 2.33 -3.25 -6.92
C TYR A 159 2.41 -3.70 -8.38
N SER A 160 3.55 -3.54 -9.04
CA SER A 160 3.78 -3.97 -10.43
C SER A 160 4.18 -5.43 -10.46
#